data_AF-A0A5D8Q895-F1
#
_entry.id   AF-A0A5D8Q895-F1
#
_cell.length_a   1.000
_cell.length_b   1.000
_cell.length_c   1.000
_cell.angle_alpha   90.00
_cell.angle_beta   90.00
_cell.angle_gamma   90.00
#
_symmetry.space_group_name_H-M   'P 1'
#
loop_
_entity.id
_entity.type
_entity.pdbx_description
1 polymer ?
#
loop_
_entity_poly.entity_id
_entity_poly.type
_entity_poly.pdbx_seq_one_letter_code
_entity_poly.pdbx_strand_id
1 'polypeptide(L)'
;MARFITIGERIHVISPTIRQALQERNPKPIIDRAREQVEAGANYLDVNIGPADRDGEELMPWVVKLLQQEFPNTPLCLDTTNTKALEAGIKAYDRKAGKPIINSADAGSRIGMIDLAAEYDAMVIGLCAKEGIPRDNDERIQYCTEILDRAMTAGLDPENILFDPLFVVVKGMQDKQQEVLEALRQITEMGFNTTGGLSNVSNGCPKELRGLIEATFCAMAIQCGLTSAIVNPCNKMLMDIIKTADVIKGRNLYCDSYLEL
;
A
#
# COMPACT_ATOMS: atom_id res chain seq x y z
N MET A 1 4.57 14.61 14.16
CA MET A 1 3.84 13.55 13.43
C MET A 1 4.63 13.20 12.19
N ALA A 2 4.68 11.93 11.79
CA ALA A 2 5.34 11.52 10.55
C ALA A 2 4.62 12.08 9.31
N ARG A 3 5.37 12.26 8.21
CA ARG A 3 4.81 12.63 6.90
C ARG A 3 3.96 11.49 6.34
N PHE A 4 3.02 11.83 5.46
CA PHE A 4 2.23 10.83 4.76
C PHE A 4 3.11 9.99 3.83
N ILE A 5 2.91 8.66 3.82
CA ILE A 5 3.66 7.74 2.96
C ILE A 5 2.84 7.37 1.74
N THR A 6 3.38 7.64 0.55
CA THR A 6 2.79 7.21 -0.73
C THR A 6 3.45 5.93 -1.22
N ILE A 7 2.64 4.94 -1.57
CA ILE A 7 3.07 3.66 -2.13
C ILE A 7 2.61 3.63 -3.60
N GLY A 8 3.55 3.71 -4.54
CA GLY A 8 3.24 3.85 -5.97
C GLY A 8 2.77 2.53 -6.60
N GLU A 9 1.52 2.48 -7.06
CA GLU A 9 0.81 1.25 -7.49
C GLU A 9 1.10 0.79 -8.93
N ARG A 10 1.92 1.52 -9.70
CA ARG A 10 1.92 1.37 -11.16
C ARG A 10 2.76 0.21 -11.70
N ILE A 11 3.47 -0.55 -10.87
CA ILE A 11 4.20 -1.75 -11.29
C ILE A 11 3.35 -2.97 -10.94
N HIS A 12 2.40 -3.30 -11.81
CA HIS A 12 1.43 -4.37 -11.55
C HIS A 12 1.09 -5.20 -12.79
N VAL A 13 0.88 -6.51 -12.63
CA VAL A 13 0.58 -7.44 -13.74
C VAL A 13 -0.72 -7.17 -14.47
N ILE A 14 -1.65 -6.38 -13.92
CA ILE A 14 -2.87 -6.02 -14.67
C ILE A 14 -2.50 -5.16 -15.89
N SER A 15 -1.46 -4.31 -15.79
CA SER A 15 -0.91 -3.56 -16.93
C SER A 15 -0.29 -4.52 -17.95
N PRO A 16 -0.78 -4.58 -19.21
CA PRO A 16 -0.25 -5.50 -20.23
C PRO A 16 1.25 -5.32 -20.47
N THR A 17 1.72 -4.06 -20.48
CA THR A 17 3.13 -3.71 -20.65
C THR A 17 4.01 -4.27 -19.52
N ILE A 18 3.58 -4.13 -18.26
CA ILE A 18 4.34 -4.64 -17.11
C ILE A 18 4.26 -6.16 -17.04
N ARG A 19 3.10 -6.74 -17.34
CA ARG A 19 2.92 -8.20 -17.41
C ARG A 19 3.89 -8.84 -18.39
N GLN A 20 3.95 -8.31 -19.61
CA GLN A 20 4.88 -8.79 -20.63
C GLN A 20 6.33 -8.61 -20.17
N ALA A 21 6.66 -7.46 -19.57
CA ALA A 21 7.99 -7.20 -19.07
C ALA A 21 8.44 -8.17 -17.97
N LEU A 22 7.55 -8.53 -17.04
CA LEU A 22 7.81 -9.53 -15.99
C LEU A 22 7.99 -10.94 -16.60
N GLN A 23 7.14 -11.31 -17.57
CA GLN A 23 7.21 -12.61 -18.25
C GLN A 23 8.51 -12.78 -19.05
N GLU A 24 8.95 -11.73 -19.76
CA GLU A 24 10.13 -11.75 -20.61
C GLU A 24 11.43 -11.37 -19.87
N ARG A 25 11.34 -11.08 -18.56
CA ARG A 25 12.44 -10.49 -17.77
C ARG A 25 13.05 -9.25 -18.46
N ASN A 26 12.19 -8.45 -19.09
CA ASN A 26 12.58 -7.22 -19.77
C ASN A 26 12.61 -6.07 -18.74
N PRO A 27 13.79 -5.53 -18.38
CA PRO A 27 13.90 -4.54 -17.32
C PRO A 27 13.31 -3.19 -17.71
N LYS A 28 13.37 -2.82 -19.00
CA LYS A 28 13.13 -1.44 -19.46
C LYS A 28 11.74 -0.91 -19.07
N PRO A 29 10.62 -1.61 -19.36
CA PRO A 29 9.30 -1.07 -19.01
C PRO A 29 9.05 -0.96 -17.50
N ILE A 30 9.70 -1.81 -16.70
CA ILE A 30 9.61 -1.78 -15.24
C ILE A 30 10.39 -0.57 -14.70
N ILE A 31 11.63 -0.37 -15.17
CA ILE A 31 12.45 0.78 -14.80
C ILE A 31 11.78 2.09 -15.20
N ASP A 32 11.28 2.20 -16.43
CA ASP A 32 10.64 3.42 -16.92
C ASP A 32 9.41 3.75 -16.06
N ARG A 33 8.61 2.74 -15.69
CA ARG A 33 7.46 2.94 -14.80
C ARG A 33 7.86 3.30 -13.38
N ALA A 34 8.91 2.69 -12.84
CA ALA A 34 9.44 3.03 -11.52
C ALA A 34 9.94 4.49 -11.50
N ARG A 35 10.65 4.91 -12.54
CA ARG A 35 11.14 6.29 -12.68
C ARG A 35 10.00 7.31 -12.67
N GLU A 36 8.95 7.08 -13.46
CA GLU A 36 7.74 7.94 -13.48
C GLU A 36 7.16 8.14 -12.07
N GLN A 37 7.17 7.09 -11.24
CA GLN A 37 6.60 7.14 -9.90
C GLN A 37 7.53 7.82 -8.89
N VAL A 38 8.83 7.54 -8.95
CA VAL A 38 9.84 8.18 -8.10
C VAL A 38 9.92 9.68 -8.38
N GLU A 39 9.95 10.08 -9.65
CA GLU A 39 9.94 11.50 -10.06
C GLU A 39 8.63 12.21 -9.66
N ALA A 40 7.52 11.48 -9.59
CA ALA A 40 6.25 11.99 -9.10
C ALA A 40 6.15 12.04 -7.56
N GLY A 41 7.16 11.56 -6.82
CA GLY A 41 7.26 11.68 -5.37
C GLY A 41 6.79 10.45 -4.57
N ALA A 42 6.73 9.26 -5.18
CA ALA A 42 6.43 8.02 -4.46
C ALA A 42 7.48 7.73 -3.37
N ASN A 43 7.03 7.39 -2.16
CA ASN A 43 7.92 7.02 -1.06
C ASN A 43 8.29 5.53 -1.10
N TYR A 44 7.36 4.67 -1.51
CA TYR A 44 7.56 3.26 -1.79
C TYR A 44 7.10 2.94 -3.22
N LEU A 45 7.62 1.87 -3.80
CA LEU A 45 7.08 1.29 -5.03
C LEU A 45 6.38 -0.03 -4.72
N ASP A 46 5.09 -0.14 -5.02
CA ASP A 46 4.38 -1.41 -5.02
C ASP A 46 4.79 -2.24 -6.24
N VAL A 47 5.07 -3.51 -6.02
CA VAL A 47 5.57 -4.46 -7.02
C VAL A 47 4.66 -5.67 -7.03
N ASN A 48 3.59 -5.59 -7.82
CA ASN A 48 2.62 -6.66 -7.97
C ASN A 48 3.01 -7.60 -9.12
N ILE A 49 3.42 -8.82 -8.76
CA ILE A 49 3.80 -9.88 -9.72
C ILE A 49 2.65 -10.87 -10.00
N GLY A 50 1.45 -10.61 -9.48
CA GLY A 50 0.32 -11.54 -9.52
C GLY A 50 0.55 -12.79 -8.67
N PRO A 51 -0.20 -13.89 -8.92
CA PRO A 51 -0.05 -15.14 -8.17
C PRO A 51 1.33 -15.81 -8.37
N ALA A 52 1.92 -15.64 -9.56
CA ALA A 52 3.24 -16.18 -9.91
C ALA A 52 3.48 -17.64 -9.46
N ASP A 53 2.50 -18.53 -9.68
CA ASP A 53 2.46 -19.89 -9.11
C ASP A 53 3.62 -20.80 -9.51
N ARG A 54 4.33 -20.48 -10.61
CA ARG A 54 5.39 -21.32 -11.17
C ARG A 54 6.79 -20.78 -10.96
N ASP A 55 6.98 -19.47 -11.11
CA ASP A 55 8.30 -18.82 -11.12
C ASP A 55 8.41 -17.68 -10.10
N GLY A 56 7.47 -17.53 -9.17
CA GLY A 56 7.46 -16.44 -8.18
C GLY A 56 8.72 -16.35 -7.32
N GLU A 57 9.28 -17.50 -6.92
CA GLU A 57 10.53 -17.59 -6.13
C GLU A 57 11.76 -17.07 -6.90
N GLU A 58 11.71 -17.01 -8.23
CA GLU A 58 12.76 -16.42 -9.07
C GLU A 58 12.41 -15.01 -9.52
N LEU A 59 11.13 -14.77 -9.85
CA LEU A 59 10.62 -13.51 -10.38
C LEU A 59 10.69 -12.39 -9.33
N MET A 60 10.26 -12.64 -8.10
CA MET A 60 10.27 -11.60 -7.05
C MET A 60 11.70 -11.13 -6.73
N PRO A 61 12.69 -12.02 -6.47
CA PRO A 61 14.09 -11.59 -6.29
C PRO A 61 14.66 -10.82 -7.47
N TRP A 62 14.31 -11.21 -8.72
CA TRP A 62 14.81 -10.53 -9.91
C TRP A 62 14.31 -9.08 -9.96
N VAL A 63 13.01 -8.84 -9.79
CA VAL A 63 12.44 -7.50 -9.85
C VAL A 63 12.86 -6.64 -8.65
N VAL A 64 12.99 -7.23 -7.46
CA VAL A 64 13.52 -6.55 -6.27
C VAL A 64 14.94 -6.03 -6.52
N LYS A 65 15.85 -6.91 -6.97
CA LYS A 65 17.24 -6.52 -7.26
C LYS A 65 17.32 -5.47 -8.35
N LEU A 66 16.51 -5.61 -9.41
CA LEU A 66 16.43 -4.64 -10.50
C LEU A 66 16.05 -3.25 -9.98
N LEU A 67 14.96 -3.16 -9.22
CA LEU A 67 14.45 -1.88 -8.72
C LEU A 67 15.39 -1.25 -7.70
N GLN A 68 16.00 -2.03 -6.80
CA GLN A 68 16.94 -1.49 -5.82
C GLN A 68 18.28 -1.06 -6.42
N GLN A 69 18.70 -1.69 -7.53
CA GLN A 69 19.89 -1.24 -8.26
C GLN A 69 19.66 0.12 -8.92
N GLU A 70 18.49 0.35 -9.52
CA GLU A 70 18.17 1.58 -10.24
C GLU A 70 17.65 2.70 -9.33
N PHE A 71 16.96 2.35 -8.24
CA PHE A 71 16.35 3.28 -7.28
C PHE A 71 16.77 2.95 -5.83
N PRO A 72 18.06 3.09 -5.48
CA PRO A 72 18.62 2.61 -4.20
C PRO A 72 18.10 3.33 -2.96
N ASN A 73 17.35 4.44 -3.13
CA ASN A 73 16.77 5.22 -2.04
C ASN A 73 15.24 5.04 -1.93
N THR A 74 14.64 4.14 -2.72
CA THR A 74 13.20 3.91 -2.72
C THR A 74 12.90 2.49 -2.27
N PRO A 75 12.36 2.30 -1.05
CA PRO A 75 11.99 0.98 -0.56
C PRO A 75 10.78 0.41 -1.33
N LEU A 76 10.57 -0.91 -1.22
CA LEU A 76 9.56 -1.63 -2.00
C LEU A 76 8.45 -2.22 -1.13
N CYS A 77 7.25 -2.22 -1.69
CA CYS A 77 6.08 -2.94 -1.22
C CYS A 77 5.89 -4.16 -2.13
N LEU A 78 6.07 -5.36 -1.60
CA LEU A 78 6.05 -6.61 -2.35
C LEU A 78 4.61 -7.15 -2.35
N ASP A 79 3.98 -7.16 -3.52
CA ASP A 79 2.57 -7.51 -3.68
C ASP A 79 2.41 -8.84 -4.41
N THR A 80 1.99 -9.86 -3.66
CA THR A 80 1.57 -11.16 -4.19
C THR A 80 0.91 -11.98 -3.08
N THR A 81 0.03 -12.88 -3.46
CA THR A 81 -0.54 -13.89 -2.55
C THR A 81 0.38 -15.09 -2.35
N ASN A 82 1.49 -15.18 -3.08
CA ASN A 82 2.43 -16.30 -3.01
C ASN A 82 3.47 -16.11 -1.90
N THR A 83 3.30 -16.83 -0.79
CA THR A 83 4.20 -16.76 0.37
C THR A 83 5.65 -17.05 0.02
N LYS A 84 5.92 -18.02 -0.85
CA LYS A 84 7.29 -18.39 -1.22
C LYS A 84 7.96 -17.30 -2.04
N ALA A 85 7.21 -16.65 -2.92
CA ALA A 85 7.70 -15.51 -3.69
C ALA A 85 8.03 -14.31 -2.77
N LEU A 86 7.18 -14.02 -1.78
CA LEU A 86 7.45 -13.00 -0.76
C LEU A 86 8.73 -13.32 0.03
N GLU A 87 8.84 -14.53 0.56
CA GLU A 87 10.01 -14.96 1.32
C GLU A 87 11.31 -14.84 0.50
N ALA A 88 11.30 -15.32 -0.75
CA ALA A 88 12.43 -15.21 -1.65
C ALA A 88 12.78 -13.73 -1.94
N GLY A 89 11.77 -12.90 -2.20
CA GLY A 89 11.92 -11.46 -2.41
C GLY A 89 12.56 -10.75 -1.23
N ILE A 90 12.08 -11.02 -0.01
CA ILE A 90 12.60 -10.42 1.23
C ILE A 90 14.04 -10.86 1.50
N LYS A 91 14.38 -12.13 1.25
CA LYS A 91 15.78 -12.62 1.34
C LYS A 91 16.72 -11.92 0.37
N ALA A 92 16.22 -11.49 -0.78
CA ALA A 92 16.99 -10.77 -1.80
C ALA A 92 17.06 -9.26 -1.58
N TYR A 93 16.27 -8.72 -0.66
CA TYR A 93 16.05 -7.29 -0.48
C TYR A 93 17.17 -6.61 0.34
N ASP A 94 17.74 -5.52 -0.19
CA ASP A 94 18.68 -4.65 0.51
C ASP A 94 17.94 -3.61 1.37
N ARG A 95 18.21 -3.55 2.68
CA ARG A 95 17.47 -2.71 3.65
C ARG A 95 17.93 -1.27 3.73
N LYS A 96 18.91 -0.83 2.93
CA LYS A 96 19.44 0.56 2.97
C LYS A 96 18.37 1.64 2.83
N ALA A 97 17.34 1.40 2.00
CA ALA A 97 16.28 2.37 1.75
C ALA A 97 15.12 2.32 2.76
N GLY A 98 15.09 1.32 3.65
CA GLY A 98 13.97 1.05 4.55
C GLY A 98 13.54 -0.42 4.51
N LYS A 99 12.64 -0.81 5.42
CA LYS A 99 12.09 -2.17 5.49
C LYS A 99 11.22 -2.45 4.25
N PRO A 100 11.19 -3.69 3.72
CA PRO A 100 10.17 -4.04 2.74
C PRO A 100 8.79 -4.05 3.40
N ILE A 101 7.74 -3.74 2.64
CA ILE A 101 6.34 -3.94 3.04
C ILE A 101 5.83 -5.22 2.38
N ILE A 102 5.21 -6.12 3.15
CA ILE A 102 4.45 -7.25 2.62
C ILE A 102 3.02 -6.81 2.34
N ASN A 103 2.57 -6.94 1.10
CA ASN A 103 1.19 -6.65 0.66
C ASN A 103 0.53 -7.96 0.20
N SER A 104 -0.32 -8.61 1.00
CA SER A 104 -0.77 -8.24 2.36
C SER A 104 -1.04 -9.49 3.21
N ALA A 105 -1.16 -9.29 4.52
CA ALA A 105 -1.88 -10.22 5.41
C ALA A 105 -3.39 -9.92 5.42
N ASP A 106 -4.19 -10.85 5.94
CA ASP A 106 -5.60 -10.67 6.29
C ASP A 106 -5.94 -11.49 7.54
N ALA A 107 -7.16 -11.34 8.09
CA ALA A 107 -7.65 -12.16 9.22
C ALA A 107 -8.10 -13.58 8.79
N GLY A 108 -7.72 -14.02 7.59
CA GLY A 108 -8.11 -15.27 6.97
C GLY A 108 -6.92 -16.13 6.57
N SER A 109 -6.93 -16.57 5.31
CA SER A 109 -5.95 -17.52 4.80
C SER A 109 -4.53 -16.96 4.71
N ARG A 110 -4.36 -15.63 4.75
CA ARG A 110 -3.06 -14.95 4.65
C ARG A 110 -2.56 -14.43 6.00
N ILE A 111 -3.18 -14.79 7.12
CA ILE A 111 -2.73 -14.37 8.47
C ILE A 111 -1.26 -14.75 8.74
N GLY A 112 -0.77 -15.86 8.14
CA GLY A 112 0.63 -16.29 8.24
C GLY A 112 1.64 -15.32 7.63
N MET A 113 1.22 -14.33 6.84
CA MET A 113 2.12 -13.27 6.34
C MET A 113 2.63 -12.37 7.47
N ILE A 114 1.93 -12.32 8.61
CA ILE A 114 2.39 -11.64 9.82
C ILE A 114 3.62 -12.34 10.40
N ASP A 115 3.64 -13.68 10.36
CA ASP A 115 4.77 -14.47 10.84
C ASP A 115 6.00 -14.24 9.96
N LEU A 116 5.79 -14.21 8.65
CA LEU A 116 6.84 -13.87 7.69
C LEU A 116 7.36 -12.45 7.93
N ALA A 117 6.48 -11.49 8.21
CA ALA A 117 6.89 -10.13 8.55
C ALA A 117 7.73 -10.08 9.83
N ALA A 118 7.33 -10.83 10.87
CA ALA A 118 8.07 -10.92 12.13
C ALA A 118 9.45 -11.57 11.95
N GLU A 119 9.50 -12.72 11.28
CA GLU A 119 10.73 -13.49 11.05
C GLU A 119 11.78 -12.68 10.29
N TYR A 120 11.34 -11.91 9.29
CA TYR A 120 12.22 -11.13 8.44
C TYR A 120 12.22 -9.64 8.78
N ASP A 121 11.73 -9.18 9.93
CA ASP A 121 11.70 -7.75 10.29
C ASP A 121 11.17 -6.85 9.14
N ALA A 122 10.05 -7.25 8.52
CA ALA A 122 9.39 -6.51 7.47
C ALA A 122 8.18 -5.76 8.03
N MET A 123 7.73 -4.73 7.31
CA MET A 123 6.41 -4.17 7.54
C MET A 123 5.35 -5.03 6.84
N VAL A 124 4.09 -4.95 7.28
CA VAL A 124 2.99 -5.69 6.66
C VAL A 124 1.73 -4.84 6.56
N ILE A 125 1.06 -4.92 5.42
CA ILE A 125 -0.32 -4.43 5.29
C ILE A 125 -1.24 -5.47 5.90
N GLY A 126 -1.96 -5.09 6.95
CA GLY A 126 -2.94 -5.94 7.63
C GLY A 126 -4.35 -5.59 7.16
N LEU A 127 -4.89 -6.36 6.21
CA LEU A 127 -6.24 -6.14 5.72
C LEU A 127 -7.27 -6.56 6.77
N CYS A 128 -8.05 -5.62 7.30
CA CYS A 128 -9.12 -5.85 8.28
C CYS A 128 -10.35 -6.50 7.64
N ALA A 129 -10.13 -7.65 7.00
CA ALA A 129 -11.12 -8.50 6.36
C ALA A 129 -10.64 -9.96 6.47
N LYS A 130 -11.56 -10.91 6.28
CA LYS A 130 -11.26 -12.35 6.24
C LYS A 130 -11.68 -12.97 4.93
N GLU A 131 -12.98 -12.92 4.64
CA GLU A 131 -13.56 -13.32 3.37
C GLU A 131 -14.50 -12.23 2.88
N GLY A 132 -14.23 -11.68 1.70
CA GLY A 132 -15.06 -10.63 1.13
C GLY A 132 -15.00 -9.31 1.90
N ILE A 133 -16.07 -8.53 1.79
CA ILE A 133 -16.17 -7.20 2.38
C ILE A 133 -16.79 -7.31 3.78
N PRO A 134 -16.18 -6.72 4.83
CA PRO A 134 -16.78 -6.68 6.16
C PRO A 134 -18.17 -6.04 6.13
N ARG A 135 -19.08 -6.64 6.90
CA ARG A 135 -20.50 -6.29 7.01
C ARG A 135 -20.70 -4.91 7.62
N ASP A 136 -19.89 -4.56 8.62
CA ASP A 136 -19.91 -3.31 9.38
C ASP A 136 -18.54 -3.00 10.00
N ASN A 137 -18.44 -1.90 10.75
CA ASN A 137 -17.19 -1.50 11.40
C ASN A 137 -16.84 -2.35 12.61
N ASP A 138 -17.81 -2.93 13.31
CA ASP A 138 -17.53 -3.85 14.42
C ASP A 138 -16.74 -5.06 13.91
N GLU A 139 -17.13 -5.60 12.74
CA GLU A 139 -16.40 -6.68 12.09
C GLU A 139 -15.00 -6.24 11.61
N ARG A 140 -14.83 -5.01 11.10
CA ARG A 140 -13.49 -4.47 10.76
C ARG A 140 -12.59 -4.39 11.98
N ILE A 141 -13.09 -3.90 13.12
CA ILE A 141 -12.32 -3.77 14.36
C ILE A 141 -12.01 -5.14 14.95
N GLN A 142 -12.92 -6.10 14.84
CA GLN A 142 -12.64 -7.49 15.20
C GLN A 142 -11.44 -8.03 14.40
N TYR A 143 -11.43 -7.89 13.07
CA TYR A 143 -10.31 -8.35 12.25
C TYR A 143 -9.02 -7.59 12.51
N CYS A 144 -9.10 -6.28 12.76
CA CYS A 144 -7.95 -5.48 13.22
C CYS A 144 -7.34 -6.07 14.51
N THR A 145 -8.18 -6.47 15.46
CA THR A 145 -7.76 -7.06 16.74
C THR A 145 -7.16 -8.46 16.53
N GLU A 146 -7.74 -9.29 15.66
CA GLU A 146 -7.20 -10.62 15.32
C GLU A 146 -5.79 -10.53 14.70
N ILE A 147 -5.59 -9.56 13.79
CA ILE A 147 -4.29 -9.27 13.17
C ILE A 147 -3.28 -8.81 14.23
N LEU A 148 -3.69 -7.91 15.12
CA LEU A 148 -2.85 -7.41 16.20
C LEU A 148 -2.43 -8.53 17.17
N ASP A 149 -3.36 -9.40 17.57
CA ASP A 149 -3.07 -10.53 18.47
C ASP A 149 -2.07 -11.51 17.85
N ARG A 150 -2.22 -11.81 16.55
CA ARG A 150 -1.23 -12.62 15.82
C ARG A 150 0.13 -11.95 15.81
N ALA A 151 0.19 -10.65 15.52
CA ALA A 151 1.43 -9.90 15.46
C ALA A 151 2.15 -9.88 16.81
N MET A 152 1.44 -9.62 17.90
CA MET A 152 1.99 -9.68 19.25
C MET A 152 2.52 -11.07 19.59
N THR A 153 1.80 -12.13 19.21
CA THR A 153 2.23 -13.52 19.41
C THR A 153 3.48 -13.88 18.59
N ALA A 154 3.58 -13.34 17.37
CA ALA A 154 4.74 -13.53 16.49
C ALA A 154 5.94 -12.65 16.85
N GLY A 155 5.76 -11.66 17.74
CA GLY A 155 6.80 -10.69 18.11
C GLY A 155 6.97 -9.53 17.11
N LEU A 156 5.96 -9.26 16.27
CA LEU A 156 5.93 -8.11 15.37
C LEU A 156 5.38 -6.87 16.10
N ASP A 157 6.16 -5.80 16.11
CA ASP A 157 5.75 -4.51 16.68
C ASP A 157 4.54 -3.94 15.90
N PRO A 158 3.45 -3.50 16.58
CA PRO A 158 2.32 -2.83 15.94
C PRO A 158 2.69 -1.65 15.03
N GLU A 159 3.79 -0.95 15.29
CA GLU A 159 4.27 0.14 14.41
C GLU A 159 4.65 -0.34 12.99
N ASN A 160 5.01 -1.62 12.85
CA ASN A 160 5.33 -2.23 11.54
C ASN A 160 4.08 -2.73 10.80
N ILE A 161 2.87 -2.53 11.34
CA ILE A 161 1.61 -2.92 10.70
C ILE A 161 0.93 -1.68 10.12
N LEU A 162 0.59 -1.74 8.85
CA LEU A 162 -0.26 -0.77 8.17
C LEU A 162 -1.66 -1.36 8.05
N PHE A 163 -2.57 -1.03 8.97
CA PHE A 163 -3.93 -1.57 8.96
C PHE A 163 -4.76 -0.97 7.82
N ASP A 164 -5.36 -1.84 7.01
CA ASP A 164 -6.22 -1.45 5.89
C ASP A 164 -7.69 -1.82 6.23
N PRO A 165 -8.59 -0.85 6.45
CA PRO A 165 -10.01 -1.09 6.74
C PRO A 165 -10.81 -1.61 5.52
N LEU A 166 -10.15 -1.94 4.42
CA LEU A 166 -10.67 -2.30 3.11
C LEU A 166 -11.48 -1.16 2.49
N PHE A 167 -10.81 -0.34 1.68
CA PHE A 167 -11.48 0.66 0.86
C PHE A 167 -12.38 -0.02 -0.20
N VAL A 168 -13.65 0.37 -0.25
CA VAL A 168 -14.65 -0.23 -1.14
C VAL A 168 -15.08 0.72 -2.24
N VAL A 169 -15.51 0.15 -3.36
CA VAL A 169 -15.95 0.89 -4.54
C VAL A 169 -17.16 1.78 -4.25
N VAL A 170 -17.08 3.07 -4.56
CA VAL A 170 -18.20 4.01 -4.36
C VAL A 170 -19.40 3.66 -5.25
N LYS A 171 -19.13 3.17 -6.46
CA LYS A 171 -20.17 2.75 -7.40
C LYS A 171 -20.86 1.49 -6.88
N GLY A 172 -22.07 1.66 -6.37
CA GLY A 172 -22.89 0.57 -5.82
C GLY A 172 -22.65 0.29 -4.33
N MET A 173 -21.69 0.96 -3.68
CA MET A 173 -21.45 0.88 -2.23
C MET A 173 -21.20 2.28 -1.63
N GLN A 174 -21.98 3.27 -2.08
CA GLN A 174 -21.86 4.66 -1.61
C GLN A 174 -22.16 4.80 -0.11
N ASP A 175 -23.13 4.04 0.38
CA ASP A 175 -23.52 3.94 1.79
C ASP A 175 -22.36 3.46 2.68
N LYS A 176 -21.44 2.66 2.13
CA LYS A 176 -20.27 2.14 2.85
C LYS A 176 -19.10 3.11 2.99
N GLN A 177 -19.09 4.23 2.26
CA GLN A 177 -17.93 5.13 2.25
C GLN A 177 -17.71 5.81 3.60
N GLN A 178 -18.79 6.21 4.28
CA GLN A 178 -18.70 6.82 5.62
C GLN A 178 -18.30 5.77 6.68
N GLU A 179 -18.75 4.52 6.53
CA GLU A 179 -18.32 3.42 7.41
C GLU A 179 -16.80 3.23 7.34
N VAL A 180 -16.23 3.18 6.13
CA VAL A 180 -14.76 3.01 5.96
C VAL A 180 -13.97 4.16 6.59
N LEU A 181 -14.41 5.42 6.40
CA LEU A 181 -13.76 6.58 7.03
C LEU A 181 -13.84 6.55 8.56
N GLU A 182 -14.96 6.06 9.10
CA GLU A 182 -15.14 5.89 10.53
C GLU A 182 -14.28 4.75 11.09
N ALA A 183 -14.17 3.62 10.39
CA ALA A 183 -13.28 2.53 10.78
C ALA A 183 -11.81 2.99 10.79
N LEU A 184 -11.41 3.78 9.81
CA LEU A 184 -10.09 4.38 9.75
C LEU A 184 -9.82 5.26 10.98
N ARG A 185 -10.80 6.09 11.36
CA ARG A 185 -10.71 6.96 12.54
C ARG A 185 -10.55 6.13 13.81
N GLN A 186 -11.37 5.10 13.98
CA GLN A 186 -11.30 4.19 15.13
C GLN A 186 -9.92 3.52 15.24
N ILE A 187 -9.39 2.99 14.12
CA ILE A 187 -8.05 2.35 14.10
C ILE A 187 -6.95 3.37 14.45
N THR A 188 -7.06 4.60 13.95
CA THR A 188 -6.08 5.65 14.25
C THR A 188 -6.16 6.12 15.70
N GLU A 189 -7.37 6.20 16.29
CA GLU A 189 -7.57 6.55 17.70
C GLU A 189 -7.01 5.49 18.67
N MET A 190 -6.87 4.24 18.21
CA MET A 190 -6.12 3.20 18.94
C MET A 190 -4.59 3.38 18.86
N GLY A 191 -4.11 4.33 18.05
CA GLY A 191 -2.69 4.65 17.90
C GLY A 191 -1.98 3.87 16.77
N PHE A 192 -2.72 3.19 15.89
CA PHE A 192 -2.13 2.37 14.84
C PHE A 192 -1.95 3.12 13.52
N ASN A 193 -0.95 2.69 12.74
CA ASN A 193 -0.76 3.16 11.37
C ASN A 193 -1.82 2.56 10.44
N THR A 194 -2.34 3.38 9.55
CA THR A 194 -3.40 3.01 8.61
C THR A 194 -2.97 3.20 7.15
N THR A 195 -3.47 2.33 6.28
CA THR A 195 -3.28 2.38 4.82
C THR A 195 -4.55 2.03 4.06
N GLY A 196 -4.48 2.08 2.73
CA GLY A 196 -5.53 1.63 1.85
C GLY A 196 -5.23 1.89 0.37
N GLY A 197 -5.80 1.05 -0.50
CA GLY A 197 -5.74 1.25 -1.96
C GLY A 197 -6.77 2.26 -2.44
N LEU A 198 -6.33 3.48 -2.81
CA LEU A 198 -7.25 4.53 -3.26
C LEU A 198 -7.98 4.18 -4.56
N SER A 199 -7.30 3.48 -5.47
CA SER A 199 -7.88 3.02 -6.73
C SER A 199 -9.08 2.08 -6.55
N ASN A 200 -9.26 1.46 -5.37
CA ASN A 200 -10.43 0.64 -5.06
C ASN A 200 -11.71 1.48 -4.98
N VAL A 201 -11.63 2.69 -4.44
CA VAL A 201 -12.78 3.59 -4.23
C VAL A 201 -13.43 3.95 -5.57
N SER A 202 -12.62 4.14 -6.61
CA SER A 202 -13.07 4.60 -7.93
C SER A 202 -13.27 3.46 -8.95
N ASN A 203 -13.18 2.20 -8.54
CA ASN A 203 -13.30 1.06 -9.45
C ASN A 203 -14.63 1.03 -10.21
N GLY A 204 -14.59 0.79 -11.52
CA GLY A 204 -15.78 0.80 -12.37
C GLY A 204 -16.47 2.16 -12.58
N CYS A 205 -15.96 3.25 -11.99
CA CYS A 205 -16.39 4.62 -12.29
C CYS A 205 -15.86 5.10 -13.66
N PRO A 206 -16.48 6.13 -14.27
CA PRO A 206 -15.94 6.78 -15.47
C PRO A 206 -14.50 7.26 -15.25
N LYS A 207 -13.62 7.04 -16.25
CA LYS A 207 -12.17 7.26 -16.12
C LYS A 207 -11.83 8.70 -15.73
N GLU A 208 -12.57 9.65 -16.29
CA GLU A 208 -12.45 11.09 -16.06
C GLU A 208 -12.83 11.51 -14.63
N LEU A 209 -13.63 10.71 -13.91
CA LEU A 209 -14.02 10.97 -12.53
C LEU A 209 -13.11 10.31 -11.50
N ARG A 210 -12.36 9.27 -11.90
CA ARG A 210 -11.57 8.46 -10.96
C ARG A 210 -10.58 9.29 -10.16
N GLY A 211 -9.79 10.13 -10.84
CA GLY A 211 -8.79 10.97 -10.18
C GLY A 211 -9.39 11.94 -9.17
N LEU A 212 -10.58 12.49 -9.46
CA LEU A 212 -11.31 13.36 -8.54
C LEU A 212 -11.83 12.60 -7.32
N ILE A 213 -12.42 11.42 -7.53
CA ILE A 213 -12.93 10.56 -6.45
C ILE A 213 -11.79 10.14 -5.53
N GLU A 214 -10.70 9.62 -6.09
CA GLU A 214 -9.51 9.18 -5.37
C GLU A 214 -8.91 10.31 -4.52
N ALA A 215 -8.73 11.50 -5.11
CA ALA A 215 -8.14 12.63 -4.40
C ALA A 215 -9.06 13.21 -3.32
N THR A 216 -10.36 13.29 -3.59
CA THR A 216 -11.36 13.74 -2.60
C THR A 216 -11.43 12.76 -1.42
N PHE A 217 -11.50 11.47 -1.71
CA PHE A 217 -11.52 10.44 -0.66
C PHE A 217 -10.22 10.44 0.15
N CYS A 218 -9.07 10.62 -0.50
CA CYS A 218 -7.77 10.71 0.17
C CYS A 218 -7.74 11.87 1.19
N ALA A 219 -8.21 13.05 0.81
CA ALA A 219 -8.27 14.19 1.73
C ALA A 219 -9.14 13.88 2.97
N MET A 220 -10.30 13.27 2.75
CA MET A 220 -11.21 12.85 3.84
C MET A 220 -10.55 11.78 4.72
N ALA A 221 -9.89 10.79 4.12
CA ALA A 221 -9.22 9.73 4.85
C ALA A 221 -8.02 10.25 5.66
N ILE A 222 -7.21 11.17 5.12
CA ILE A 222 -6.13 11.84 5.88
C ILE A 222 -6.70 12.61 7.07
N GLN A 223 -7.85 13.27 6.90
CA GLN A 223 -8.52 13.94 8.01
C GLN A 223 -8.93 12.95 9.10
N CYS A 224 -9.43 11.76 8.71
CA CYS A 224 -9.78 10.67 9.62
C CYS A 224 -8.58 9.95 10.24
N GLY A 225 -7.35 10.17 9.75
CA GLY A 225 -6.14 9.58 10.35
C GLY A 225 -5.22 8.82 9.40
N LEU A 226 -5.52 8.77 8.10
CA LEU A 226 -4.75 7.97 7.15
C LEU A 226 -3.26 8.38 7.19
N THR A 227 -2.40 7.38 7.36
CA THR A 227 -0.94 7.58 7.47
C THR A 227 -0.18 7.25 6.18
N SER A 228 -0.73 6.35 5.36
CA SER A 228 -0.18 5.97 4.07
C SER A 228 -1.26 5.57 3.07
N ALA A 229 -0.96 5.50 1.79
CA ALA A 229 -1.88 4.93 0.81
C ALA A 229 -1.14 4.32 -0.38
N ILE A 230 -1.75 3.28 -0.96
CA ILE A 230 -1.39 2.77 -2.29
C ILE A 230 -2.11 3.66 -3.32
N VAL A 231 -1.33 4.36 -4.13
CA VAL A 231 -1.77 5.46 -4.98
C VAL A 231 -1.12 5.42 -6.36
N ASN A 232 -1.75 6.09 -7.34
CA ASN A 232 -1.06 6.50 -8.55
C ASN A 232 -0.37 7.86 -8.33
N PRO A 233 0.95 7.92 -8.09
CA PRO A 233 1.65 9.17 -7.82
C PRO A 233 1.69 10.10 -9.05
N CYS A 234 1.54 9.56 -10.26
CA CYS A 234 1.47 10.37 -11.49
C CYS A 234 0.17 11.21 -11.57
N ASN A 235 -0.81 11.00 -10.68
CA ASN A 235 -1.95 11.89 -10.53
C ASN A 235 -1.54 13.13 -9.73
N LYS A 236 -1.18 14.22 -10.44
CA LYS A 236 -0.74 15.47 -9.82
C LYS A 236 -1.73 16.02 -8.79
N MET A 237 -3.03 16.00 -9.09
CA MET A 237 -4.06 16.51 -8.17
C MET A 237 -4.07 15.75 -6.84
N LEU A 238 -3.91 14.43 -6.89
CA LEU A 238 -3.80 13.59 -5.70
C LEU A 238 -2.55 13.94 -4.89
N MET A 239 -1.39 14.05 -5.54
CA MET A 239 -0.14 14.40 -4.87
C MET A 239 -0.17 15.80 -4.26
N ASP A 240 -0.73 16.79 -4.96
CA ASP A 240 -0.92 18.15 -4.45
C ASP A 240 -1.81 18.15 -3.19
N ILE A 241 -2.89 17.35 -3.20
CA ILE A 241 -3.79 17.19 -2.04
C ILE A 241 -3.07 16.56 -0.86
N ILE A 242 -2.26 15.52 -1.07
CA ILE A 242 -1.49 14.87 0.00
C ILE A 242 -0.52 15.87 0.63
N LYS A 243 0.27 16.59 -0.20
CA LYS A 243 1.23 17.61 0.29
C LYS A 243 0.52 18.74 1.04
N THR A 244 -0.63 19.20 0.53
CA THR A 244 -1.44 20.24 1.17
C THR A 244 -2.03 19.76 2.49
N ALA A 245 -2.52 18.52 2.55
CA ALA A 245 -3.03 17.92 3.77
C ALA A 245 -1.93 17.78 4.83
N ASP A 246 -0.70 17.42 4.45
CA ASP A 246 0.43 17.36 5.39
C ASP A 246 0.77 18.71 6.01
N VAL A 247 0.67 19.81 5.24
CA VAL A 247 0.80 21.18 5.80
C VAL A 247 -0.33 21.49 6.78
N ILE A 248 -1.59 21.22 6.39
CA ILE A 248 -2.77 21.47 7.25
C ILE A 248 -2.71 20.66 8.55
N LYS A 249 -2.22 19.42 8.49
CA LYS A 249 -2.06 18.53 9.66
C LYS A 249 -0.81 18.85 10.48
N GLY A 250 -0.01 19.84 10.09
CA GLY A 250 1.23 20.22 10.77
C GLY A 250 2.34 19.17 10.69
N ARG A 251 2.28 18.26 9.71
CA ARG A 251 3.34 17.28 9.39
C ARG A 251 4.48 17.92 8.61
N ASN A 252 4.18 18.99 7.87
CA ASN A 252 5.16 19.85 7.21
C ASN A 252 4.92 21.31 7.61
N LEU A 253 6.00 22.07 7.79
CA LEU A 253 5.90 23.52 7.96
C LEU A 253 5.48 24.16 6.63
N TYR A 254 4.65 25.20 6.74
CA TYR A 254 4.24 25.97 5.58
C TYR A 254 5.42 26.75 4.97
N CYS A 255 5.50 26.71 3.65
CA CYS A 255 6.24 27.65 2.82
C CYS A 255 5.51 27.81 1.49
N ASP A 256 5.69 28.92 0.78
CA ASP A 256 4.98 29.19 -0.48
C ASP A 256 5.23 28.12 -1.56
N SER A 257 6.38 27.42 -1.48
CA SER A 257 6.81 26.35 -2.38
C SER A 257 6.56 24.94 -1.82
N TYR A 258 5.64 24.75 -0.86
CA TYR A 258 5.47 23.46 -0.18
C TYR A 258 5.10 22.28 -1.12
N LEU A 259 4.60 22.57 -2.33
CA LEU A 259 4.31 21.57 -3.35
C LEU A 259 5.57 21.02 -4.05
N GLU A 260 6.70 21.71 -3.95
CA GLU A 260 7.99 21.34 -4.56
C GLU A 260 8.85 20.45 -3.64
N LEU A 261 8.42 20.26 -2.39
CA LEU A 261 9.06 19.41 -1.39
C LEU A 261 8.96 17.91 -1.69
#